data_AF-A0A371CR89-F1
#
_entry.id   AF-A0A371CR89-F1
#
_cell.length_a   1.000
_cell.length_b   1.000
_cell.length_c   1.000
_cell.angle_alpha   90.00
_cell.angle_beta   90.00
_cell.angle_gamma   90.00
#
_symmetry.space_group_name_H-M   'P 1'
#
loop_
_entity.id
_entity.type
_entity.pdbx_description
1 polymer ?
#
loop_
_entity_poly.entity_id
_entity_poly.type
_entity_poly.pdbx_seq_one_letter_code
_entity_poly.pdbx_strand_id
1 'polypeptide(L)'
;MRRGFLLTPREPGKASPPQASGSADPPPDASSPKVSKQSSLAASSTTDVVPIPTRYKLPPWLPDFVPDPFSGPICRLTFSFLPRGESRPELCTTFAHCGGMLDALLSQYPGWPLSFSPPPPVYEIVPIKGTGLGMVATADIAAAHAREQGAETTTGSTIVRERPFFVLPRVIPANSMEESLRVAESLVSYLDPENKRAFFALRNSKGHTTPSQVKGILDTNAFIAGPFPTFPAKYAGVARDISRVNHRKYAYGILPLPPFPGNVRIPPRERL
;
A
#
# COMPACT_ATOMS: atom_id res chain seq x y z
N MET A 1 44.08 -16.32 -3.70
CA MET A 1 43.50 -16.91 -4.93
C MET A 1 42.11 -16.33 -5.14
N ARG A 2 41.98 -15.38 -6.07
CA ARG A 2 40.72 -14.72 -6.45
C ARG A 2 40.25 -15.32 -7.78
N ARG A 3 38.99 -15.78 -7.87
CA ARG A 3 38.33 -16.13 -9.13
C ARG A 3 37.31 -15.04 -9.45
N GLY A 4 37.55 -14.32 -10.55
CA GLY A 4 36.61 -13.40 -11.15
C GLY A 4 35.66 -14.12 -12.10
N PHE A 5 34.46 -13.56 -12.27
CA PHE A 5 33.60 -13.85 -13.42
C PHE A 5 33.27 -12.52 -14.10
N LEU A 6 33.63 -12.46 -15.37
CA LEU A 6 33.33 -11.39 -16.32
C LEU A 6 31.88 -11.53 -16.79
N LEU A 7 31.13 -10.44 -16.76
CA LEU A 7 29.85 -10.29 -17.46
C LEU A 7 30.12 -9.60 -18.79
N THR A 8 29.74 -10.23 -19.91
CA THR A 8 29.69 -9.58 -21.22
C THR A 8 28.32 -8.91 -21.44
N PRO A 9 28.25 -7.81 -22.22
CA PRO A 9 27.00 -7.08 -22.46
C PRO A 9 26.14 -7.75 -23.52
N ARG A 10 24.82 -7.75 -23.32
CA ARG A 10 23.80 -8.24 -24.26
C ARG A 10 23.33 -7.08 -25.16
N GLU A 11 23.48 -7.23 -26.47
CA GLU A 11 22.99 -6.26 -27.47
C GLU A 11 21.46 -6.26 -27.60
N PRO A 12 20.85 -5.15 -28.06
CA PRO A 12 19.42 -5.03 -28.31
C PRO A 12 19.03 -5.58 -29.70
N GLY A 13 18.07 -6.52 -29.71
CA GLY A 13 17.50 -7.10 -30.92
C GLY A 13 16.71 -6.09 -31.75
N LYS A 14 17.09 -5.99 -33.03
CA LYS A 14 16.42 -5.27 -34.11
C LYS A 14 15.16 -6.02 -34.54
N ALA A 15 14.00 -5.37 -34.57
CA ALA A 15 12.77 -5.91 -35.15
C ALA A 15 12.66 -5.50 -36.63
N SER A 16 12.39 -6.47 -37.50
CA SER A 16 12.12 -6.27 -38.93
C SER A 16 10.62 -6.08 -39.18
N PRO A 17 10.22 -5.24 -40.16
CA PRO A 17 8.82 -5.05 -40.54
C PRO A 17 8.33 -6.13 -41.54
N PRO A 18 7.03 -6.46 -41.55
CA PRO A 18 6.46 -7.36 -42.55
C PRO A 18 6.22 -6.66 -43.90
N GLN A 19 6.49 -7.43 -44.96
CA GLN A 19 6.33 -7.10 -46.37
C GLN A 19 4.87 -6.96 -46.79
N ALA A 20 4.66 -6.06 -47.76
CA ALA A 20 3.44 -5.88 -48.53
C ALA A 20 3.23 -7.01 -49.55
N SER A 21 1.97 -7.36 -49.78
CA SER A 21 1.51 -8.01 -51.01
C SER A 21 0.36 -7.18 -51.58
N GLY A 22 0.48 -6.85 -52.87
CA GLY A 22 -0.45 -5.98 -53.58
C GLY A 22 -1.54 -6.76 -54.31
N SER A 23 -2.68 -6.10 -54.50
CA SER A 23 -3.61 -6.35 -55.59
C SER A 23 -4.29 -5.02 -55.95
N ALA A 24 -4.19 -4.64 -57.22
CA ALA A 24 -4.80 -3.44 -57.80
C ALA A 24 -6.24 -3.73 -58.25
N ASP A 25 -7.14 -2.75 -58.13
CA ASP A 25 -7.93 -2.16 -59.23
C ASP A 25 -8.82 -0.98 -58.74
N PRO A 26 -9.29 -0.07 -59.62
CA PRO A 26 -9.50 1.36 -59.31
C PRO A 26 -11.01 1.80 -59.30
N PRO A 27 -11.35 3.12 -59.42
CA PRO A 27 -12.07 3.92 -58.44
C PRO A 27 -13.58 4.12 -58.76
N PRO A 28 -14.32 4.87 -57.92
CA PRO A 28 -14.81 6.15 -58.44
C PRO A 28 -14.80 7.32 -57.44
N ASP A 29 -14.81 8.51 -58.04
CA ASP A 29 -14.89 9.85 -57.47
C ASP A 29 -16.01 10.06 -56.45
N ALA A 30 -15.69 10.80 -55.38
CA ALA A 30 -16.65 11.63 -54.67
C ALA A 30 -15.95 12.79 -53.97
N SER A 31 -16.10 13.95 -54.58
CA SER A 31 -15.84 15.29 -54.07
C SER A 31 -16.62 15.58 -52.78
N SER A 32 -15.95 16.13 -51.76
CA SER A 32 -16.56 16.81 -50.58
C SER A 32 -15.49 17.38 -49.63
N PRO A 33 -15.79 18.33 -48.74
CA PRO A 33 -15.35 19.72 -48.89
C PRO A 33 -14.21 20.10 -47.92
N LYS A 34 -13.54 21.22 -48.24
CA LYS A 34 -12.55 21.88 -47.37
C LYS A 34 -13.18 22.28 -46.04
N VAL A 35 -12.96 21.48 -45.00
CA VAL A 35 -13.22 21.88 -43.61
C VAL A 35 -12.09 22.79 -43.14
N SER A 36 -12.46 24.04 -42.91
CA SER A 36 -11.66 25.09 -42.29
C SER A 36 -10.99 24.57 -41.00
N LYS A 37 -9.66 24.58 -40.95
CA LYS A 37 -8.87 24.41 -39.73
C LYS A 37 -9.08 25.62 -38.82
N GLN A 38 -10.07 25.52 -37.94
CA GLN A 38 -10.23 26.46 -36.83
C GLN A 38 -9.17 26.10 -35.77
N SER A 39 -8.13 26.93 -35.72
CA SER A 39 -7.06 26.87 -34.72
C SER A 39 -7.65 27.13 -33.34
N SER A 40 -7.95 26.06 -32.59
CA SER A 40 -8.25 26.15 -31.18
C SER A 40 -6.96 26.48 -30.42
N LEU A 41 -6.85 27.74 -30.00
CA LEU A 41 -5.84 28.20 -29.05
C LEU A 41 -5.82 27.26 -27.84
N ALA A 42 -4.70 26.55 -27.69
CA ALA A 42 -4.43 25.72 -26.53
C ALA A 42 -4.42 26.62 -25.29
N ALA A 43 -5.44 26.47 -24.44
CA ALA A 43 -5.40 27.03 -23.10
C ALA A 43 -4.23 26.37 -22.36
N SER A 44 -3.13 27.12 -22.24
CA SER A 44 -1.99 26.77 -21.42
C SER A 44 -2.47 26.71 -19.98
N SER A 45 -2.79 25.50 -19.49
CA SER A 45 -3.04 25.26 -18.09
C SER A 45 -1.72 25.41 -17.35
N THR A 46 -1.44 26.61 -16.85
CA THR A 46 -0.35 26.86 -15.92
C THR A 46 -0.59 25.97 -14.70
N THR A 47 0.20 24.92 -14.57
CA THR A 47 0.14 24.01 -13.43
C THR A 47 0.73 24.77 -12.25
N ASP A 48 -0.13 25.45 -11.48
CA ASP A 48 0.29 26.10 -10.25
C ASP A 48 0.88 25.03 -9.32
N VAL A 49 2.17 25.20 -9.02
CA VAL A 49 2.91 24.30 -8.14
C VAL A 49 2.60 24.71 -6.71
N VAL A 50 1.70 23.99 -6.05
CA VAL A 50 1.36 24.22 -4.65
C VAL A 50 2.55 23.79 -3.76
N PRO A 51 3.11 24.68 -2.92
CA PRO A 51 4.24 24.36 -2.06
C PRO A 51 3.88 23.32 -0.98
N ILE A 52 4.81 22.40 -0.75
CA ILE A 52 4.65 21.26 0.18
C ILE A 52 4.63 21.75 1.64
N PRO A 53 3.65 21.36 2.48
CA PRO A 53 3.70 21.63 3.91
C PRO A 53 4.95 21.01 4.55
N THR A 54 5.81 21.86 5.11
CA THR A 54 7.19 21.55 5.51
C THR A 54 7.36 20.68 6.77
N ARG A 55 6.30 20.16 7.39
CA ARG A 55 6.41 19.55 8.73
C ARG A 55 5.61 18.26 8.89
N TYR A 56 6.10 17.17 8.30
CA TYR A 56 5.78 15.82 8.78
C TYR A 56 6.72 15.49 9.94
N LYS A 57 6.17 15.31 11.16
CA LYS A 57 6.94 14.74 12.26
C LYS A 57 6.93 13.23 12.09
N LEU A 58 8.09 12.64 11.81
CA LEU A 58 8.23 11.19 11.86
C LEU A 58 7.86 10.72 13.27
N PRO A 59 7.07 9.64 13.40
CA PRO A 59 6.85 9.04 14.71
C PRO A 59 8.20 8.63 15.32
N PRO A 60 8.33 8.63 16.65
CA PRO A 60 9.53 8.14 17.33
C PRO A 60 9.92 6.75 16.80
N TRP A 61 11.21 6.53 16.62
CA TRP A 61 11.71 5.23 16.18
C TRP A 61 11.38 4.18 17.24
N LEU A 62 10.61 3.16 16.86
CA LEU A 62 10.33 2.00 17.71
C LEU A 62 11.49 1.01 17.57
N PRO A 63 11.84 0.22 18.61
CA PRO A 63 12.78 -0.87 18.45
C PRO A 63 12.14 -2.03 17.67
N ASP A 64 12.96 -2.81 16.97
CA ASP A 64 12.50 -4.10 16.45
C ASP A 64 12.25 -5.06 17.63
N PHE A 65 11.37 -6.04 17.45
CA PHE A 65 11.14 -7.05 18.48
C PHE A 65 12.45 -7.81 18.74
N VAL A 66 12.96 -7.72 19.96
CA VAL A 66 14.06 -8.56 20.44
C VAL A 66 13.39 -9.68 21.25
N PRO A 67 13.40 -10.93 20.77
CA PRO A 67 13.04 -12.05 21.61
C PRO A 67 14.04 -12.04 22.77
N ASP A 68 13.58 -11.72 23.97
CA ASP A 68 14.46 -11.78 25.13
C ASP A 68 14.71 -13.27 25.43
N PRO A 69 15.97 -13.73 25.34
CA PRO A 69 16.31 -15.13 25.52
C PRO A 69 16.05 -15.64 26.95
N PHE A 70 15.76 -14.74 27.91
CA PHE A 70 15.57 -15.06 29.32
C PHE A 70 14.14 -14.91 29.83
N SER A 71 13.20 -14.33 29.08
CA SER A 71 11.81 -14.09 29.55
C SER A 71 10.81 -15.20 29.24
N GLY A 72 11.30 -16.43 29.04
CA GLY A 72 10.46 -17.64 29.04
C GLY A 72 10.18 -18.21 27.64
N PRO A 73 9.18 -19.12 27.52
CA PRO A 73 8.90 -19.79 26.25
C PRO A 73 8.63 -18.77 25.15
N ILE A 74 9.18 -19.04 23.96
CA ILE A 74 9.00 -18.26 22.72
C ILE A 74 7.59 -17.69 22.70
N CYS A 75 7.50 -16.36 22.60
CA CYS A 75 6.23 -15.66 22.65
C CYS A 75 5.25 -16.26 21.63
N ARG A 76 4.29 -17.04 22.13
CA ARG A 76 3.34 -17.75 21.28
C ARG A 76 2.40 -16.74 20.67
N LEU A 77 2.45 -16.62 19.34
CA LEU A 77 1.51 -15.77 18.62
C LEU A 77 0.10 -16.36 18.70
N THR A 78 -0.84 -15.49 19.08
CA THR A 78 -2.26 -15.76 19.08
C THR A 78 -2.90 -14.90 18.00
N PHE A 79 -3.83 -15.48 17.25
CA PHE A 79 -4.58 -14.75 16.23
C PHE A 79 -5.96 -14.38 16.78
N SER A 80 -6.38 -13.14 16.58
CA SER A 80 -7.71 -12.68 16.97
C SER A 80 -8.33 -11.87 15.83
N PHE A 81 -9.64 -12.03 15.64
CA PHE A 81 -10.38 -11.33 14.60
C PHE A 81 -11.11 -10.14 15.22
N LEU A 82 -10.93 -8.97 14.62
CA LEU A 82 -11.39 -7.71 15.20
C LEU A 82 -12.07 -6.81 14.17
N PRO A 83 -13.12 -6.06 14.54
CA PRO A 83 -13.72 -6.00 15.88
C PRO A 83 -14.46 -7.30 16.23
N ARG A 84 -14.53 -7.63 17.53
CA ARG A 84 -15.24 -8.83 17.99
C ARG A 84 -16.73 -8.69 17.69
N GLY A 85 -17.34 -9.74 17.15
CA GLY A 85 -18.78 -9.74 16.81
C GLY A 85 -19.14 -9.08 15.48
N GLU A 86 -18.16 -8.65 14.68
CA GLU A 86 -18.41 -8.26 13.30
C GLU A 86 -18.95 -9.45 12.51
N SER A 87 -20.09 -9.27 11.86
CA SER A 87 -20.78 -10.30 11.08
C SER A 87 -20.18 -10.45 9.68
N ARG A 88 -19.46 -9.41 9.22
CA ARG A 88 -18.85 -9.34 7.89
C ARG A 88 -17.36 -9.68 7.96
N PRO A 89 -16.95 -10.91 7.62
CA PRO A 89 -15.56 -11.34 7.76
C PRO A 89 -14.59 -10.51 6.91
N GLU A 90 -15.04 -9.93 5.81
CA GLU A 90 -14.24 -9.05 4.95
C GLU A 90 -13.88 -7.72 5.63
N LEU A 91 -14.62 -7.32 6.68
CA LEU A 91 -14.34 -6.12 7.48
C LEU A 91 -13.47 -6.40 8.72
N CYS A 92 -13.16 -7.68 8.99
CA CYS A 92 -12.32 -8.06 10.11
C CYS A 92 -10.83 -7.88 9.78
N THR A 93 -10.07 -7.42 10.78
CA THR A 93 -8.61 -7.48 10.81
C THR A 93 -8.17 -8.70 11.60
N THR A 94 -7.30 -9.53 11.03
CA THR A 94 -6.61 -10.58 11.78
C THR A 94 -5.42 -9.98 12.54
N PHE A 95 -5.52 -9.91 13.86
CA PHE A 95 -4.45 -9.41 14.72
C PHE A 95 -3.65 -10.58 15.30
N ALA A 96 -2.40 -10.72 14.86
CA ALA A 96 -1.43 -11.63 15.46
C ALA A 96 -0.74 -10.90 16.62
N HIS A 97 -0.95 -11.37 17.84
CA HIS A 97 -0.45 -10.72 19.06
C HIS A 97 0.13 -11.73 20.04
N CYS A 98 0.72 -11.22 21.11
CA CYS A 98 1.60 -11.96 21.99
C CYS A 98 1.18 -11.76 23.45
N GLY A 99 1.08 -12.86 24.21
CA GLY A 99 0.72 -12.82 25.64
C GLY A 99 -0.60 -12.07 25.92
N GLY A 100 -0.62 -11.27 26.99
CA GLY A 100 -1.77 -10.46 27.39
C GLY A 100 -1.95 -9.14 26.62
N MET A 101 -1.31 -9.00 25.44
CA MET A 101 -1.30 -7.73 24.69
C MET A 101 -2.70 -7.26 24.31
N LEU A 102 -3.54 -8.15 23.77
CA LEU A 102 -4.89 -7.77 23.38
C LEU A 102 -5.71 -7.31 24.59
N ASP A 103 -5.57 -7.98 25.73
CA ASP A 103 -6.30 -7.60 26.95
C ASP A 103 -5.79 -6.26 27.50
N ALA A 104 -4.49 -6.03 27.50
CA ALA A 104 -3.91 -4.73 27.86
C ALA A 104 -4.36 -3.61 26.92
N LEU A 105 -4.44 -3.90 25.62
CA LEU A 105 -4.91 -2.95 24.61
C LEU A 105 -6.39 -2.61 24.79
N LEU A 106 -7.23 -3.60 25.05
CA LEU A 106 -8.66 -3.40 25.34
C LEU A 106 -8.89 -2.70 26.69
N SER A 107 -8.04 -2.97 27.68
CA SER A 107 -8.09 -2.30 28.98
C SER A 107 -7.68 -0.83 28.88
N GLN A 108 -6.67 -0.51 28.08
CA GLN A 108 -6.21 0.87 27.89
C GLN A 108 -7.12 1.65 26.94
N TYR A 109 -7.70 0.98 25.95
CA TYR A 109 -8.58 1.58 24.95
C TYR A 109 -9.87 0.76 24.81
N PRO A 110 -10.86 0.99 25.70
CA PRO A 110 -12.16 0.35 25.60
C PRO A 110 -12.81 0.58 24.24
N GLY A 111 -13.36 -0.48 23.64
CA GLY A 111 -13.97 -0.43 22.31
C GLY A 111 -12.99 -0.55 21.14
N TRP A 112 -11.72 -0.85 21.39
CA TRP A 112 -10.75 -1.10 20.32
C TRP A 112 -11.03 -2.41 19.56
N PRO A 113 -10.84 -2.45 18.23
CA PRO A 113 -10.56 -1.31 17.36
C PRO A 113 -11.81 -0.47 17.14
N LEU A 114 -11.67 0.85 17.27
CA LEU A 114 -12.78 1.78 17.10
C LEU A 114 -13.43 1.65 15.71
N SER A 115 -14.74 1.80 15.64
CA SER A 115 -15.46 1.97 14.38
C SER A 115 -15.05 3.28 13.71
N PHE A 116 -15.02 3.30 12.39
CA PHE A 116 -14.86 4.53 11.64
C PHE A 116 -15.66 4.48 10.35
N SER A 117 -16.10 5.65 9.90
CA SER A 117 -16.62 5.82 8.55
C SER A 117 -15.44 6.14 7.62
N PRO A 118 -15.26 5.41 6.51
CA PRO A 118 -14.25 5.77 5.52
C PRO A 118 -14.60 7.14 4.92
N PRO A 119 -13.61 8.01 4.67
CA PRO A 119 -13.88 9.25 3.95
C PRO A 119 -14.36 8.93 2.52
N PRO A 120 -15.11 9.84 1.87
CA PRO A 120 -15.41 9.70 0.45
C PRO A 120 -14.13 9.49 -0.35
N PRO A 121 -14.07 8.49 -1.25
CA PRO A 121 -12.86 8.21 -1.99
C PRO A 121 -12.56 9.35 -2.96
N VAL A 122 -11.43 10.02 -2.75
CA VAL A 122 -10.83 10.98 -3.69
C VAL A 122 -9.75 10.32 -4.57
N TYR A 123 -9.86 9.00 -4.72
CA TYR A 123 -8.95 8.17 -5.49
C TYR A 123 -9.68 7.03 -6.20
N GLU A 124 -9.02 6.46 -7.20
CA GLU A 124 -9.41 5.25 -7.89
C GLU A 124 -8.26 4.24 -7.92
N ILE A 125 -8.60 2.94 -7.98
CA ILE A 125 -7.62 1.88 -8.20
C ILE A 125 -7.61 1.51 -9.68
N VAL A 126 -6.53 1.83 -10.37
CA VAL A 126 -6.40 1.64 -11.83
C VAL A 126 -5.14 0.86 -12.20
N PRO A 127 -5.13 0.17 -13.35
CA PRO A 127 -3.90 -0.43 -13.89
C PRO A 127 -2.84 0.63 -14.20
N ILE A 128 -1.65 0.49 -13.62
CA ILE A 128 -0.48 1.32 -13.90
C ILE A 128 0.56 0.48 -14.65
N LYS A 129 0.99 0.99 -15.81
CA LYS A 129 1.95 0.33 -16.71
C LYS A 129 3.24 -0.04 -15.97
N GLY A 130 3.56 -1.34 -15.96
CA GLY A 130 4.78 -1.88 -15.37
C GLY A 130 4.71 -2.19 -13.86
N THR A 131 3.69 -1.70 -13.15
CA THR A 131 3.56 -1.91 -11.69
C THR A 131 2.34 -2.73 -11.28
N GLY A 132 1.33 -2.87 -12.16
CA GLY A 132 0.05 -3.52 -11.82
C GLY A 132 -0.96 -2.48 -11.32
N LEU A 133 -1.92 -2.90 -10.49
CA LEU A 133 -2.90 -1.96 -9.93
C LEU A 133 -2.25 -0.96 -8.97
N GLY A 134 -2.62 0.31 -9.09
CA GLY A 134 -2.16 1.39 -8.22
C GLY A 134 -3.27 2.38 -7.89
N MET A 135 -3.03 3.22 -6.89
CA MET A 135 -3.95 4.27 -6.45
C MET A 135 -3.64 5.58 -7.16
N VAL A 136 -4.65 6.20 -7.78
CA VAL A 136 -4.55 7.49 -8.48
C VAL A 136 -5.61 8.44 -7.92
N ALA A 137 -5.22 9.69 -7.62
CA ALA A 137 -6.17 10.69 -7.14
C ALA A 137 -7.16 11.09 -8.26
N THR A 138 -8.45 11.12 -7.93
CA THR A 138 -9.54 11.50 -8.87
C THR A 138 -9.96 12.96 -8.73
N ALA A 139 -9.51 13.62 -7.66
CA ALA A 139 -9.78 15.02 -7.39
C ALA A 139 -8.52 15.71 -6.84
N ASP A 140 -8.51 17.03 -6.88
CA ASP A 140 -7.56 17.82 -6.11
C ASP A 140 -7.87 17.64 -4.61
N ILE A 141 -6.94 17.00 -3.90
CA ILE A 141 -7.03 16.67 -2.48
C ILE A 141 -7.06 17.93 -1.61
N ALA A 142 -6.40 19.02 -2.05
CA ALA A 142 -6.43 20.29 -1.35
C ALA A 142 -7.79 20.99 -1.53
N ALA A 143 -8.31 20.99 -2.76
CA ALA A 143 -9.61 21.59 -3.06
C ALA A 143 -10.78 20.81 -2.42
N ALA A 144 -10.71 19.48 -2.37
CA ALA A 144 -11.71 18.63 -1.72
C ALA A 144 -11.83 18.97 -0.22
N HIS A 145 -10.69 19.22 0.45
CA HIS A 145 -10.65 19.57 1.86
C HIS A 145 -11.19 20.97 2.16
N ALA A 146 -10.88 21.95 1.31
CA ALA A 146 -11.38 23.31 1.48
C ALA A 146 -12.92 23.37 1.49
N ARG A 147 -13.59 22.44 0.79
CA ARG A 147 -15.06 22.34 0.77
C ARG A 147 -15.65 21.70 2.02
N GLU A 148 -14.95 20.75 2.64
CA GLU A 148 -15.47 20.03 3.81
C GLU A 148 -15.34 20.82 5.12
N GLN A 149 -14.31 21.65 5.28
CA GLN A 149 -13.95 22.22 6.59
C GLN A 149 -14.16 23.73 6.78
N GLY A 150 -14.78 24.45 5.84
CA GLY A 150 -15.04 25.88 6.05
C GLY A 150 -13.76 26.67 6.35
N ALA A 151 -12.86 26.72 5.38
CA ALA A 151 -11.76 27.69 5.21
C ALA A 151 -10.72 27.94 6.32
N GLU A 152 -10.72 27.28 7.48
CA GLU A 152 -9.73 27.64 8.53
C GLU A 152 -9.14 26.46 9.30
N THR A 153 -8.43 25.55 8.63
CA THR A 153 -7.28 24.85 9.25
C THR A 153 -6.33 24.26 8.19
N THR A 154 -5.05 24.63 8.28
CA THR A 154 -3.92 24.20 7.43
C THR A 154 -3.44 22.76 7.69
N THR A 155 -4.37 21.82 7.93
CA THR A 155 -4.03 20.41 8.19
C THR A 155 -4.32 19.57 6.94
N GLY A 156 -3.36 18.76 6.51
CA GLY A 156 -3.52 17.91 5.31
C GLY A 156 -4.71 16.94 5.41
N SER A 157 -5.42 16.78 4.30
CA SER A 157 -6.63 15.98 4.14
C SER A 157 -6.39 14.48 4.32
N THR A 158 -7.39 13.77 4.86
CA THR A 158 -7.41 12.29 4.84
C THR A 158 -7.80 11.82 3.45
N ILE A 159 -6.90 11.10 2.79
CA ILE A 159 -7.18 10.53 1.46
C ILE A 159 -7.85 9.17 1.59
N VAL A 160 -7.38 8.36 2.55
CA VAL A 160 -7.85 7.01 2.78
C VAL A 160 -7.80 6.69 4.27
N ARG A 161 -8.84 6.00 4.74
CA ARG A 161 -8.89 5.39 6.06
C ARG A 161 -9.42 3.98 5.89
N GLU A 162 -8.61 3.00 6.27
CA GLU A 162 -8.87 1.61 5.95
C GLU A 162 -8.51 0.69 7.12
N ARG A 163 -9.20 -0.45 7.25
CA ARG A 163 -8.79 -1.52 8.15
C ARG A 163 -7.77 -2.39 7.41
N PRO A 164 -6.62 -2.72 8.03
CA PRO A 164 -5.70 -3.66 7.44
C PRO A 164 -6.33 -5.06 7.41
N PHE A 165 -5.95 -5.89 6.43
CA PHE A 165 -6.30 -7.31 6.41
C PHE A 165 -5.81 -8.01 7.68
N PHE A 166 -4.60 -7.66 8.09
CA PHE A 166 -3.99 -8.17 9.30
C PHE A 166 -2.98 -7.19 9.88
N VAL A 167 -2.68 -7.38 11.16
CA VAL A 167 -1.59 -6.72 11.87
C VAL A 167 -0.78 -7.78 12.59
N LEU A 168 0.54 -7.76 12.42
CA LEU A 168 1.46 -8.74 13.00
C LEU A 168 2.76 -8.08 13.48
N PRO A 169 3.53 -8.73 14.38
CA PRO A 169 4.88 -8.28 14.69
C PRO A 169 5.73 -8.23 13.42
N ARG A 170 6.51 -7.16 13.25
CA ARG A 170 7.41 -7.01 12.10
C ARG A 170 8.50 -8.07 12.07
N VAL A 171 8.94 -8.50 13.25
CA VAL A 171 9.81 -9.67 13.44
C VAL A 171 8.98 -10.74 14.12
N ILE A 172 8.71 -11.83 13.39
CA ILE A 172 7.95 -12.96 13.89
C ILE A 172 8.87 -13.78 14.82
N PRO A 173 8.50 -13.99 16.10
CA PRO A 173 9.24 -14.88 16.98
C PRO A 173 9.14 -16.31 16.47
N ALA A 174 10.24 -16.84 15.94
CA ALA A 174 10.33 -18.18 15.37
C ALA A 174 11.75 -18.73 15.53
N ASN A 175 11.88 -20.05 15.64
CA ASN A 175 13.17 -20.75 15.77
C ASN A 175 13.95 -20.82 14.46
N SER A 176 13.25 -20.66 13.33
CA SER A 176 13.84 -20.72 12.00
C SER A 176 13.14 -19.80 11.02
N MET A 177 13.80 -19.50 9.90
CA MET A 177 13.17 -18.78 8.79
C MET A 177 11.97 -19.55 8.26
N GLU A 178 12.04 -20.87 8.14
CA GLU A 178 10.92 -21.69 7.66
C GLU A 178 9.69 -21.57 8.58
N GLU A 179 9.89 -21.59 9.89
CA GLU A 179 8.80 -21.37 10.85
C GLU A 179 8.22 -19.96 10.73
N SER A 180 9.07 -18.94 10.59
CA SER A 180 8.64 -17.56 10.36
C SER A 180 7.76 -17.43 9.10
N LEU A 181 8.15 -18.10 8.01
CA LEU A 181 7.37 -18.14 6.76
C LEU A 181 6.04 -18.87 6.96
N ARG A 182 6.03 -20.02 7.65
CA ARG A 182 4.80 -20.76 7.95
C ARG A 182 3.81 -19.93 8.77
N VAL A 183 4.29 -19.14 9.73
CA VAL A 183 3.44 -18.23 10.51
C VAL A 183 2.83 -17.15 9.61
N ALA A 184 3.62 -16.53 8.74
CA ALA A 184 3.12 -15.51 7.81
C ALA A 184 2.09 -16.09 6.83
N GLU A 185 2.32 -17.30 6.32
CA GLU A 185 1.39 -18.01 5.44
C GLU A 185 0.10 -18.42 6.17
N SER A 186 0.22 -18.87 7.41
CA SER A 186 -0.92 -19.18 8.28
C SER A 186 -1.80 -17.94 8.49
N LEU A 187 -1.20 -16.77 8.74
CA LEU A 187 -1.93 -15.52 8.88
C LEU A 187 -2.78 -15.19 7.64
N VAL A 188 -2.21 -15.35 6.44
CA VAL A 188 -2.94 -15.15 5.17
C VAL A 188 -4.00 -16.23 4.94
N SER A 189 -3.79 -17.45 5.44
CA SER A 189 -4.78 -18.53 5.35
C SER A 189 -6.05 -18.27 6.17
N TYR A 190 -5.95 -17.47 7.24
CA TYR A 190 -7.10 -17.04 8.06
C TYR A 190 -7.90 -15.89 7.45
N LEU A 191 -7.43 -15.27 6.36
CA LEU A 191 -8.18 -14.20 5.71
C LEU A 191 -9.42 -14.76 5.01
N ASP A 192 -10.49 -13.97 5.05
CA ASP A 192 -11.64 -14.15 4.16
C ASP A 192 -11.19 -14.30 2.69
N PRO A 193 -11.84 -15.16 1.87
CA PRO A 193 -11.45 -15.38 0.48
C PRO A 193 -11.33 -14.11 -0.37
N GLU A 194 -12.16 -13.08 -0.14
CA GLU A 194 -12.07 -11.81 -0.84
C GLU A 194 -10.84 -11.02 -0.39
N ASN A 195 -10.59 -10.95 0.91
CA ASN A 195 -9.39 -10.31 1.47
C ASN A 195 -8.12 -11.03 1.03
N LYS A 196 -8.12 -12.35 0.97
CA LYS A 196 -7.02 -13.17 0.45
C LYS A 196 -6.76 -12.87 -1.02
N ARG A 197 -7.80 -12.80 -1.86
CA ARG A 197 -7.68 -12.43 -3.27
C ARG A 197 -7.09 -11.02 -3.43
N ALA A 198 -7.59 -10.07 -2.65
CA ALA A 198 -7.11 -8.70 -2.68
C ALA A 198 -5.64 -8.59 -2.24
N PHE A 199 -5.23 -9.33 -1.21
CA PHE A 199 -3.84 -9.44 -0.76
C PHE A 199 -2.92 -9.96 -1.87
N PHE A 200 -3.28 -11.06 -2.53
CA PHE A 200 -2.48 -11.61 -3.64
C PHE A 200 -2.49 -10.74 -4.91
N ALA A 201 -3.43 -9.80 -5.02
CA ALA A 201 -3.44 -8.78 -6.08
C ALA A 201 -2.53 -7.58 -5.77
N LEU A 202 -1.88 -7.53 -4.61
CA LEU A 202 -0.87 -6.53 -4.28
C LEU A 202 0.46 -6.82 -5.01
N ARG A 203 1.26 -5.79 -5.20
CA ARG A 203 2.54 -5.92 -5.90
C ARG A 203 3.54 -6.68 -5.04
N ASN A 204 4.12 -7.75 -5.57
CA ASN A 204 5.34 -8.35 -5.01
C ASN A 204 6.57 -7.77 -5.72
N SER A 205 7.19 -6.72 -5.15
CA SER A 205 8.39 -6.12 -5.74
C SER A 205 9.66 -6.93 -5.49
N LYS A 206 9.61 -7.91 -4.57
CA LYS A 206 10.71 -8.84 -4.33
C LYS A 206 10.73 -9.98 -5.37
N GLY A 207 9.60 -10.28 -6.01
CA GLY A 207 9.50 -11.33 -7.02
C GLY A 207 9.97 -12.68 -6.46
N HIS A 208 10.84 -13.36 -7.21
CA HIS A 208 11.42 -14.66 -6.83
C HIS A 208 12.66 -14.56 -5.91
N THR A 209 13.05 -13.35 -5.49
CA THR A 209 14.20 -13.17 -4.57
C THR A 209 13.87 -13.52 -3.13
N THR A 210 12.57 -13.62 -2.79
CA THR A 210 12.10 -14.07 -1.47
C THR A 210 11.57 -15.50 -1.55
N PRO A 211 11.83 -16.35 -0.55
CA PRO A 211 11.42 -17.76 -0.55
C PRO A 211 9.90 -17.97 -0.48
N SER A 212 9.12 -16.96 -0.10
CA SER A 212 7.66 -17.01 -0.05
C SER A 212 7.04 -15.79 -0.75
N GLN A 213 5.99 -16.02 -1.53
CA GLN A 213 5.21 -14.94 -2.15
C GLN A 213 4.56 -14.06 -1.08
N VAL A 214 4.04 -14.66 0.00
CA VAL A 214 3.43 -13.93 1.13
C VAL A 214 4.45 -12.99 1.74
N LYS A 215 5.66 -13.47 2.01
CA LYS A 215 6.77 -12.66 2.53
C LYS A 215 7.14 -11.52 1.58
N GLY A 216 7.23 -11.79 0.27
CA GLY A 216 7.53 -10.76 -0.73
C GLY A 216 6.47 -9.66 -0.81
N ILE A 217 5.19 -10.02 -0.69
CA ILE A 217 4.07 -9.06 -0.63
C ILE A 217 4.11 -8.27 0.67
N LEU A 218 4.30 -8.92 1.83
CA LEU A 218 4.46 -8.28 3.13
C LEU A 218 5.58 -7.24 3.10
N ASP A 219 6.78 -7.65 2.69
CA ASP A 219 7.97 -6.78 2.64
C ASP A 219 7.80 -5.61 1.66
N THR A 220 6.91 -5.73 0.68
CA THR A 220 6.66 -4.69 -0.31
C THR A 220 5.60 -3.69 0.14
N ASN A 221 4.53 -4.14 0.81
CA ASN A 221 3.30 -3.36 0.97
C ASN A 221 2.87 -3.14 2.43
N ALA A 222 3.62 -3.67 3.39
CA ALA A 222 3.31 -3.49 4.81
C ALA A 222 3.79 -2.13 5.30
N PHE A 223 2.99 -1.52 6.15
CA PHE A 223 3.35 -0.30 6.84
C PHE A 223 3.48 -0.56 8.33
N ILE A 224 4.31 0.25 8.98
CA ILE A 224 4.55 0.14 10.42
C ILE A 224 3.24 0.46 11.17
N ALA A 225 2.95 -0.31 12.20
CA ALA A 225 1.88 -0.09 13.16
C ALA A 225 2.45 -0.14 14.58
N GLY A 226 1.75 0.52 15.51
CA GLY A 226 2.13 0.57 16.93
C GLY A 226 2.77 1.89 17.35
N PRO A 227 3.35 1.95 18.56
CA PRO A 227 3.54 0.82 19.49
C PRO A 227 2.23 0.32 20.08
N PHE A 228 2.18 -0.96 20.46
CA PHE A 228 1.06 -1.54 21.21
C PHE A 228 1.41 -1.62 22.70
N PRO A 229 0.42 -1.58 23.61
CA PRO A 229 0.66 -1.67 25.05
C PRO A 229 1.37 -2.96 25.42
N THR A 230 2.14 -2.94 26.52
CA THR A 230 2.91 -4.08 27.07
C THR A 230 4.01 -4.66 26.17
N PHE A 231 4.07 -4.27 24.89
CA PHE A 231 5.08 -4.73 23.94
C PHE A 231 5.50 -3.57 23.02
N PRO A 232 6.59 -2.87 23.34
CA PRO A 232 7.10 -1.75 22.55
C PRO A 232 7.83 -2.24 21.29
N ALA A 233 7.23 -3.15 20.52
CA ALA A 233 7.79 -3.68 19.29
C ALA A 233 7.14 -3.04 18.06
N LYS A 234 7.87 -3.01 16.93
CA LYS A 234 7.28 -2.70 15.63
C LYS A 234 6.30 -3.78 15.22
N TYR A 235 5.08 -3.36 14.95
CA TYR A 235 4.13 -4.15 14.19
C TYR A 235 4.09 -3.65 12.75
N ALA A 236 3.49 -4.44 11.89
CA ALA A 236 3.19 -4.02 10.54
C ALA A 236 1.81 -4.54 10.12
N GLY A 237 1.17 -3.81 9.23
CA GLY A 237 -0.11 -4.19 8.63
C GLY A 237 -0.12 -3.95 7.14
N VAL A 238 -0.92 -4.75 6.44
CA VAL A 238 -1.21 -4.61 5.01
C VAL A 238 -2.70 -4.37 4.86
N ALA A 239 -3.10 -3.38 4.06
CA ALA A 239 -4.51 -3.13 3.74
C ALA A 239 -4.77 -3.31 2.24
N ARG A 240 -6.01 -3.14 1.79
CA ARG A 240 -6.45 -3.38 0.41
C ARG A 240 -5.97 -2.29 -0.54
N ASP A 241 -6.23 -1.04 -0.20
CA ASP A 241 -6.05 0.09 -1.10
C ASP A 241 -4.79 0.85 -0.76
N ILE A 242 -4.60 1.20 0.51
CA ILE A 242 -3.46 2.03 0.92
C ILE A 242 -2.11 1.35 0.62
N SER A 243 -2.06 0.03 0.68
CA SER A 243 -0.90 -0.81 0.32
C SER A 243 -0.56 -0.80 -1.17
N ARG A 244 -1.36 -0.12 -2.01
CA ARG A 244 -1.06 0.11 -3.43
C ARG A 244 -0.35 1.44 -3.66
N VAL A 245 -0.23 2.29 -2.63
CA VAL A 245 0.50 3.55 -2.73
C VAL A 245 1.98 3.23 -2.89
N ASN A 246 2.58 3.70 -3.99
CA ASN A 246 3.93 3.34 -4.41
C ASN A 246 4.99 3.74 -3.36
N HIS A 247 5.60 2.74 -2.71
CA HIS A 247 6.62 2.93 -1.68
C HIS A 247 8.00 3.36 -2.21
N ARG A 248 8.19 3.56 -3.52
CA ARG A 248 9.55 3.71 -4.09
C ARG A 248 10.36 4.91 -3.60
N LYS A 249 9.78 5.97 -3.00
CA LYS A 249 10.55 7.14 -2.50
C LYS A 249 9.91 7.94 -1.36
N TYR A 250 8.78 7.53 -0.82
CA TYR A 250 8.04 8.38 0.12
C TYR A 250 7.76 7.62 1.42
N ALA A 251 8.13 8.23 2.55
CA ALA A 251 7.87 7.70 3.88
C ALA A 251 6.37 7.86 4.19
N TYR A 252 5.59 6.82 3.96
CA TYR A 252 4.21 6.75 4.42
C TYR A 252 4.16 5.97 5.73
N GLY A 253 3.60 6.56 6.77
CA GLY A 253 3.14 5.79 7.93
C GLY A 253 1.71 5.31 7.69
N ILE A 254 1.43 4.02 7.86
CA ILE A 254 0.11 3.67 8.40
C ILE A 254 0.17 4.17 9.84
N LEU A 255 -0.74 5.07 10.18
CA LEU A 255 -0.89 5.46 11.57
C LEU A 255 -1.46 4.25 12.32
N PRO A 256 -1.02 4.01 13.57
CA PRO A 256 -1.55 2.91 14.38
C PRO A 256 -3.08 2.90 14.35
N LEU A 257 -3.68 1.70 14.39
CA LEU A 257 -5.11 1.53 14.68
C LEU A 257 -5.42 2.41 15.90
N PRO A 258 -6.32 3.41 15.79
CA PRO A 258 -6.23 4.61 16.62
C PRO A 258 -6.56 4.31 18.08
N PRO A 259 -5.90 5.05 18.99
CA PRO A 259 -6.62 5.73 20.06
C PRO A 259 -6.78 7.24 19.81
N PHE A 260 -6.22 7.79 18.73
CA PHE A 260 -6.32 9.22 18.37
C PHE A 260 -6.63 9.43 16.88
N PRO A 261 -7.35 10.51 16.51
CA PRO A 261 -7.65 10.81 15.11
C PRO A 261 -6.37 11.21 14.37
N GLY A 262 -6.02 10.50 13.30
CA GLY A 262 -4.85 10.82 12.49
C GLY A 262 -4.94 10.24 11.08
N ASN A 263 -4.52 11.05 10.11
CA ASN A 263 -4.79 10.92 8.67
C ASN A 263 -3.59 10.33 7.92
N VAL A 264 -3.81 9.44 6.93
CA VAL A 264 -2.75 9.06 5.99
C VAL A 264 -2.62 10.10 4.88
N ARG A 265 -1.38 10.56 4.66
CA ARG A 265 -1.02 11.63 3.71
C ARG A 265 -0.24 11.06 2.54
N ILE A 266 -0.58 11.43 1.31
CA ILE A 266 0.16 11.04 0.12
C ILE A 266 0.90 12.26 -0.46
N PRO A 267 2.24 12.21 -0.64
CA PRO A 267 2.99 13.22 -1.35
C PRO A 267 2.77 13.13 -2.87
N PRO A 268 2.65 14.27 -3.57
CA PRO A 268 2.54 14.29 -5.02
C PRO A 268 3.88 14.09 -5.74
N ARG A 269 3.77 13.63 -7.00
CA ARG A 269 4.79 13.08 -7.91
C ARG A 269 5.81 14.12 -8.41
N GLU A 270 7.11 13.84 -8.25
CA GLU A 270 8.19 14.51 -9.01
C GLU A 270 8.27 13.94 -10.44
N ARG A 271 8.50 14.83 -11.43
CA ARG A 271 8.73 14.45 -12.84
C ARG A 271 10.14 13.86 -12.98
N LEU A 272 10.23 12.69 -13.63
CA LEU A 272 11.45 12.20 -14.31
C LEU A 272 11.64 12.96 -15.63
#